data_AF-A0A7K7TX23-F1
#
_entry.id   AF-A0A7K7TX23-F1
#
_cell.length_a   1.000
_cell.length_b   1.000
_cell.length_c   1.000
_cell.angle_alpha   90.00
_cell.angle_beta   90.00
_cell.angle_gamma   90.00
#
_symmetry.space_group_name_H-M   'P 1'
#
loop_
_entity.id
_entity.type
_entity.pdbx_description
1 polymer ?
#
loop_
_entity_poly.entity_id
_entity_poly.type
_entity_poly.pdbx_seq_one_letter_code
_entity_poly.pdbx_strand_id
1 'polypeptide(L)'
;VVEQLVGNLLDVLQERLANSFFPLLQPAIGVGSAFEGWSPHGHDAVYRLLVPLKPPHGHTFHLKLSSAVEIPAKNCYVCVELECTCMKEQLVENTLCFLHHPKELRRVPAASILGTLCTGFYLDVLKTAQWFQNLVRSAWGEMPQSHHYSMKAIFTPSTMWAESYAVAEVKFFRHMARHAPPEALHLKCLQLFAAVLEGTSFSTYTLKTVMMHLLNSVPLERWSRREFLVRLQDILSYLHGCLEEKRLDHFFFGNENMPEDIILPPAFQTAEPINLFKRLVHDPVAHAKAMHEFDELQDR
;
A
#
# COMPACT_ATOMS: atom_id res chain seq x y z
N VAL A 1 -12.15 -3.46 16.11
CA VAL A 1 -11.18 -3.90 17.13
C VAL A 1 -9.74 -3.67 16.67
N VAL A 2 -9.29 -4.27 15.56
CA VAL A 2 -7.89 -4.13 15.08
C VAL A 2 -7.54 -2.67 14.79
N GLU A 3 -8.37 -1.93 14.06
CA GLU A 3 -8.13 -0.51 13.76
C GLU A 3 -7.98 0.34 15.02
N GLN A 4 -8.90 0.19 15.97
CA GLN A 4 -8.86 0.92 17.24
C GLN A 4 -7.62 0.55 18.06
N LEU A 5 -7.23 -0.73 18.05
CA LEU A 5 -6.03 -1.20 18.75
C LEU A 5 -4.76 -0.57 18.16
N VAL A 6 -4.63 -0.57 16.83
CA VAL A 6 -3.48 0.05 16.16
C VAL A 6 -3.52 1.56 16.30
N GLY A 7 -4.69 2.20 16.25
CA GLY A 7 -4.85 3.63 16.50
C GLY A 7 -4.30 4.02 17.88
N ASN A 8 -4.80 3.38 18.93
CA ASN A 8 -4.34 3.63 20.30
C ASN A 8 -2.84 3.39 20.47
N LEU A 9 -2.29 2.34 19.83
CA LEU A 9 -0.85 2.08 19.84
C LEU A 9 -0.08 3.22 19.16
N LEU A 10 -0.55 3.69 18.00
CA LEU A 10 0.09 4.77 17.27
C LEU A 10 0.01 6.09 18.02
N ASP A 11 -1.06 6.36 18.77
CA ASP A 11 -1.19 7.57 19.58
C ASP A 11 -0.10 7.60 20.67
N VAL A 12 0.08 6.50 21.42
CA VAL A 12 1.18 6.35 22.40
C VAL A 12 2.55 6.56 21.76
N LEU A 13 2.74 6.02 20.55
CA LEU A 13 4.01 6.17 19.84
C LEU A 13 4.23 7.60 19.32
N GLN A 14 3.20 8.27 18.84
CA GLN A 14 3.27 9.65 18.39
C GLN A 14 3.66 10.58 19.53
N GLU A 15 3.08 10.41 20.73
CA GLU A 15 3.43 11.19 21.91
C GLU A 15 4.93 11.03 22.28
N ARG A 16 5.46 9.80 22.23
CA ARG A 16 6.89 9.53 22.48
C ARG A 16 7.81 10.17 21.44
N LEU A 17 7.36 10.24 20.20
CA LEU A 17 8.16 10.69 19.07
C LEU A 17 8.05 12.20 18.82
N ALA A 18 7.03 12.87 19.36
CA ALA A 18 6.68 14.27 19.08
C ALA A 18 7.87 15.24 19.20
N ASN A 19 8.75 15.03 20.18
CA ASN A 19 9.92 15.88 20.45
C ASN A 19 11.25 15.15 20.19
N SER A 20 11.22 14.09 19.37
CA SER A 20 12.39 13.28 19.06
C SER A 20 13.02 13.66 17.71
N PHE A 21 14.24 13.19 17.46
CA PHE A 21 14.90 13.29 16.16
C PHE A 21 14.55 12.12 15.22
N PHE A 22 13.44 11.42 15.48
CA PHE A 22 12.99 10.26 14.71
C PHE A 22 11.73 10.57 13.89
N PRO A 23 11.43 9.77 12.84
CA PRO A 23 10.23 9.98 12.04
C PRO A 23 8.96 9.93 12.88
N LEU A 24 8.06 10.88 12.67
CA LEU A 24 6.73 10.86 13.29
C LEU A 24 5.84 9.87 12.55
N LEU A 25 5.16 9.00 13.28
CA LEU A 25 4.19 8.07 12.72
C LEU A 25 2.89 8.81 12.44
N GLN A 26 2.33 8.68 11.24
CA GLN A 26 1.01 9.22 10.92
C GLN A 26 -0.09 8.19 11.19
N PRO A 27 -1.38 8.62 11.22
CA PRO A 27 -2.50 7.69 11.31
C PRO A 27 -2.41 6.58 10.26
N ALA A 28 -2.68 5.35 10.68
CA ALA A 28 -2.60 4.21 9.79
C ALA A 28 -3.64 4.29 8.67
N ILE A 29 -3.24 3.86 7.48
CA ILE A 29 -4.10 3.72 6.32
C ILE A 29 -4.42 2.23 6.18
N GLY A 30 -5.67 1.88 6.40
CA GLY A 30 -6.17 0.52 6.14
C GLY A 30 -6.20 0.21 4.65
N VAL A 31 -5.61 -0.92 4.26
CA VAL A 31 -5.52 -1.37 2.87
C VAL A 31 -5.85 -2.84 2.69
N GLY A 32 -6.28 -3.22 1.49
CA GLY A 32 -6.63 -4.60 1.16
C GLY A 32 -8.08 -4.97 1.50
N SER A 33 -8.41 -6.23 1.27
CA SER A 33 -9.78 -6.75 1.23
C SER A 33 -10.64 -6.45 2.46
N ALA A 34 -10.04 -6.45 3.66
CA ALA A 34 -10.73 -6.12 4.91
C ALA A 34 -11.23 -4.66 4.96
N PHE A 35 -10.47 -3.73 4.38
CA PHE A 35 -10.80 -2.29 4.35
C PHE A 35 -11.54 -1.88 3.09
N GLU A 36 -11.45 -2.68 2.05
CA GLU A 36 -12.14 -2.47 0.77
C GLU A 36 -13.53 -3.14 0.74
N GLY A 37 -13.92 -3.83 1.82
CA GLY A 37 -15.27 -4.38 2.00
C GLY A 37 -15.51 -5.73 1.30
N TRP A 38 -14.47 -6.42 0.86
CA TRP A 38 -14.58 -7.68 0.10
C TRP A 38 -13.79 -8.87 0.67
N SER A 39 -13.43 -8.87 1.96
CA SER A 39 -12.76 -10.03 2.57
C SER A 39 -13.60 -11.33 2.43
N PRO A 40 -13.01 -12.45 1.95
CA PRO A 40 -13.76 -13.67 1.68
C PRO A 40 -14.25 -14.42 2.94
N HIS A 41 -13.69 -14.15 4.14
CA HIS A 41 -14.07 -14.83 5.38
C HIS A 41 -14.01 -13.87 6.59
N GLY A 42 -15.03 -13.90 7.46
CA GLY A 42 -15.15 -12.96 8.60
C GLY A 42 -14.25 -13.29 9.80
N HIS A 43 -13.84 -14.54 9.96
CA HIS A 43 -13.06 -15.00 11.12
C HIS A 43 -11.54 -15.06 10.90
N ASP A 44 -11.08 -15.05 9.64
CA ASP A 44 -9.64 -15.06 9.27
C ASP A 44 -9.26 -13.84 8.41
N ALA A 45 -9.94 -12.72 8.66
CA ALA A 45 -9.69 -11.48 7.92
C ALA A 45 -8.27 -10.95 8.23
N VAL A 46 -7.43 -10.88 7.20
CA VAL A 46 -6.10 -10.27 7.30
C VAL A 46 -6.22 -8.75 7.16
N TYR A 47 -5.95 -8.03 8.25
CA TYR A 47 -5.89 -6.57 8.24
C TYR A 47 -4.49 -6.11 7.84
N ARG A 48 -4.39 -5.31 6.78
CA ARG A 48 -3.14 -4.66 6.38
C ARG A 48 -3.25 -3.16 6.62
N LEU A 49 -2.29 -2.60 7.35
CA LEU A 49 -2.25 -1.20 7.75
C LEU A 49 -0.90 -0.63 7.33
N LEU A 50 -0.91 0.45 6.56
CA LEU A 50 0.28 1.22 6.22
C LEU A 50 0.41 2.37 7.23
N VAL A 51 1.58 2.52 7.85
CA VAL A 51 1.85 3.61 8.79
C VAL A 51 2.80 4.59 8.10
N PRO A 52 2.32 5.75 7.62
CA PRO A 52 3.19 6.70 6.94
C PRO A 52 4.21 7.30 7.92
N LEU A 53 5.46 7.40 7.46
CA LEU A 53 6.55 8.04 8.22
C LEU A 53 6.69 9.48 7.74
N LYS A 54 6.43 10.43 8.64
CA LYS A 54 6.72 11.85 8.39
C LYS A 54 8.17 12.14 8.81
N PRO A 55 8.97 12.84 7.99
CA PRO A 55 10.32 13.24 8.37
C PRO A 55 10.33 14.02 9.69
N PRO A 56 11.35 13.84 10.55
CA PRO A 56 11.54 14.67 11.73
C PRO A 56 11.77 16.13 11.34
N HIS A 57 11.62 17.04 12.30
CA HIS A 57 11.86 18.47 12.08
C HIS A 57 13.28 18.72 11.53
N GLY A 58 13.38 19.66 10.58
CA GLY A 58 14.64 19.98 9.90
C GLY A 58 15.14 18.93 8.91
N HIS A 59 14.33 17.92 8.57
CA HIS A 59 14.67 16.89 7.59
C HIS A 59 13.59 16.76 6.52
N THR A 60 14.01 16.36 5.32
CA THR A 60 13.11 16.00 4.21
C THR A 60 13.48 14.61 3.68
N PHE A 61 12.46 13.86 3.26
CA PHE A 61 12.63 12.59 2.56
C PHE A 61 12.51 12.80 1.05
N HIS A 62 13.56 12.45 0.31
CA HIS A 62 13.59 12.46 -1.14
C HIS A 62 13.59 11.04 -1.67
N LEU A 63 12.56 10.70 -2.44
CA LEU A 63 12.46 9.43 -3.13
C LEU A 63 13.43 9.41 -4.33
N LYS A 64 14.26 8.37 -4.40
CA LYS A 64 15.12 8.07 -5.55
C LYS A 64 14.76 6.68 -6.07
N LEU A 65 14.51 6.60 -7.37
CA LEU A 65 14.17 5.34 -8.05
C LEU A 65 15.45 4.67 -8.55
N SER A 66 15.58 3.36 -8.36
CA SER A 66 16.61 2.59 -9.06
C SER A 66 16.29 2.58 -10.56
N SER A 67 17.28 2.87 -11.42
CA SER A 67 17.12 2.94 -12.88
C SER A 67 16.93 1.57 -13.56
N ALA A 68 16.66 0.51 -12.79
CA ALA A 68 16.45 -0.82 -13.34
C ALA A 68 15.11 -0.88 -14.09
N VAL A 69 15.20 -1.18 -15.39
CA VAL A 69 14.13 -1.18 -16.41
C VAL A 69 13.11 -2.33 -16.22
N GLU A 70 13.04 -2.96 -15.05
CA GLU A 70 12.17 -4.11 -14.83
C GLU A 70 11.18 -3.88 -13.68
N ILE A 71 9.93 -3.68 -14.08
CA ILE A 71 8.70 -3.59 -13.28
C ILE A 71 8.20 -5.03 -13.04
N PRO A 72 7.78 -5.43 -11.81
CA PRO A 72 6.76 -4.74 -11.01
C PRO A 72 7.20 -4.13 -9.67
N ALA A 73 8.42 -4.37 -9.22
CA ALA A 73 8.92 -3.81 -7.96
C ALA A 73 10.15 -2.94 -8.25
N LYS A 74 9.93 -1.66 -8.57
CA LYS A 74 11.05 -0.72 -8.62
C LYS A 74 11.55 -0.53 -7.20
N ASN A 75 12.81 -0.86 -7.00
CA ASN A 75 13.44 -0.64 -5.72
C ASN A 75 13.65 0.86 -5.52
N CYS A 76 13.19 1.34 -4.37
CA CYS A 76 13.26 2.73 -4.00
C CYS A 76 14.31 2.94 -2.91
N TYR A 77 14.95 4.11 -2.98
CA TYR A 77 15.81 4.63 -1.93
C TYR A 77 15.20 5.91 -1.40
N VAL A 78 15.18 6.05 -0.08
CA VAL A 78 14.75 7.28 0.58
C VAL A 78 16.00 8.00 1.08
N CYS A 79 16.33 9.13 0.47
CA CYS A 79 17.42 10.00 0.87
C CYS A 79 16.91 10.99 1.93
N VAL A 80 17.65 11.12 3.02
CA VAL A 80 17.35 12.03 4.13
C VAL A 80 18.26 13.25 4.00
N GLU A 81 17.65 14.41 3.74
CA GLU A 81 18.36 15.69 3.58
C GLU A 81 17.95 16.67 4.67
N LEU A 82 18.85 17.59 5.02
CA LEU A 82 18.58 18.63 6.00
C LEU A 82 17.85 19.81 5.33
N GLU A 83 16.77 20.27 5.95
CA GLU A 83 16.00 21.44 5.52
C GLU A 83 16.24 22.62 6.47
N CYS A 84 16.30 23.85 5.94
CA CYS A 84 16.44 25.05 6.75
C CYS A 84 15.11 25.41 7.42
N THR A 85 15.13 25.67 8.73
CA THR A 85 13.93 26.02 9.52
C THR A 85 13.82 27.52 9.78
N CYS A 86 14.87 28.30 9.52
CA CYS A 86 14.98 29.72 9.89
C CYS A 86 13.88 30.66 9.34
N MET A 87 13.25 30.33 8.21
CA MET A 87 12.21 31.17 7.60
C MET A 87 10.79 30.84 8.09
N LYS A 88 10.59 29.70 8.75
CA LYS A 88 9.27 29.24 9.23
C LYS A 88 9.00 29.62 10.70
N GLU A 89 9.98 30.20 11.40
CA GLU A 89 10.00 30.33 12.88
C GLU A 89 10.12 31.79 13.37
N GLN A 90 9.49 32.76 12.71
CA GLN A 90 9.50 34.18 13.16
C GLN A 90 8.82 34.44 14.53
N LEU A 91 8.41 33.41 15.29
CA LEU A 91 7.72 33.57 16.59
C LEU A 91 8.28 32.71 17.73
N VAL A 92 9.37 31.95 17.55
CA VAL A 92 10.02 31.25 18.66
C VAL A 92 11.49 31.69 18.70
N GLU A 93 11.80 32.66 19.56
CA GLU A 93 13.17 33.05 19.91
C GLU A 93 13.90 31.85 20.53
N ASN A 94 14.55 31.01 19.70
CA ASN A 94 15.64 30.05 19.99
C ASN A 94 15.55 28.66 19.32
N THR A 95 14.82 28.47 18.21
CA THR A 95 15.04 27.24 17.41
C THR A 95 16.27 27.38 16.52
N LEU A 96 17.38 26.74 16.93
CA LEU A 96 18.64 26.74 16.20
C LEU A 96 18.55 25.86 14.94
N CYS A 97 18.74 26.45 13.77
CA CYS A 97 18.74 25.71 12.50
C CYS A 97 20.06 24.98 12.26
N PHE A 98 19.98 23.67 11.95
CA PHE A 98 21.13 22.80 11.64
C PHE A 98 22.01 23.30 10.49
N LEU A 99 21.43 23.95 9.47
CA LEU A 99 22.18 24.43 8.31
C LEU A 99 22.99 25.71 8.58
N HIS A 100 22.47 26.63 9.39
CA HIS A 100 23.13 27.90 9.69
C HIS A 100 24.03 27.84 10.94
N HIS A 101 23.86 26.82 11.78
CA HIS A 101 24.68 26.59 12.97
C HIS A 101 25.32 25.18 12.96
N PRO A 102 26.28 24.90 12.06
CA PRO A 102 26.87 23.57 11.90
C PRO A 102 27.66 23.06 13.11
N LYS A 103 27.93 23.92 14.11
CA LYS A 103 28.50 23.51 15.40
C LYS A 103 27.49 22.71 16.25
N GLU A 104 26.18 22.95 16.08
CA GLU A 104 25.12 22.15 16.69
C GLU A 104 24.94 20.78 16.01
N LEU A 105 25.41 20.62 14.76
CA LEU A 105 25.51 19.29 14.11
C LEU A 105 26.43 18.35 14.89
N ARG A 106 27.45 18.89 15.60
CA ARG A 106 28.32 18.11 16.51
C ARG A 106 27.64 17.77 17.84
N ARG A 107 26.52 18.44 18.16
CA ARG A 107 25.66 18.19 19.32
C ARG A 107 24.41 17.38 18.96
N VAL A 108 24.19 17.08 17.68
CA VAL A 108 23.19 16.11 17.25
C VAL A 108 23.51 14.82 18.01
N PRO A 109 22.59 14.32 18.86
CA PRO A 109 22.85 13.13 19.64
C PRO A 109 23.24 11.98 18.71
N ALA A 110 24.11 11.08 19.16
CA ALA A 110 24.34 9.81 18.47
C ALA A 110 23.00 9.09 18.14
N ALA A 111 21.95 9.38 18.93
CA ALA A 111 20.55 9.02 18.70
C ALA A 111 19.80 10.00 17.77
N SER A 112 20.32 10.26 16.57
CA SER A 112 19.59 10.97 15.50
C SER A 112 19.15 10.01 14.40
N ILE A 113 18.19 10.44 13.56
CA ILE A 113 17.75 9.65 12.40
C ILE A 113 18.93 9.23 11.50
N LEU A 114 19.89 10.13 11.25
CA LEU A 114 21.06 9.84 10.42
C LEU A 114 22.00 8.83 11.08
N GLY A 115 22.24 8.95 12.38
CA GLY A 115 23.11 8.02 13.12
C GLY A 115 22.49 6.65 13.39
N THR A 116 21.15 6.58 13.49
CA THR A 116 20.45 5.37 13.95
C THR A 116 19.71 4.65 12.83
N LEU A 117 18.98 5.36 11.97
CA LEU A 117 18.12 4.75 10.94
C LEU A 117 18.74 4.78 9.54
N CYS A 118 19.78 5.57 9.32
CA CYS A 118 20.38 5.71 7.99
C CYS A 118 21.66 4.89 7.82
N THR A 119 21.98 4.55 6.57
CA THR A 119 23.30 4.10 6.13
C THR A 119 23.81 5.15 5.14
N GLY A 120 24.73 5.99 5.61
CA GLY A 120 25.04 7.26 4.95
C GLY A 120 23.85 8.23 5.06
N PHE A 121 23.36 8.74 3.93
CA PHE A 121 22.17 9.60 3.85
C PHE A 121 20.89 8.84 3.46
N TYR A 122 20.94 7.51 3.36
CA TYR A 122 19.81 6.70 2.92
C TYR A 122 19.14 6.02 4.09
N LEU A 123 17.82 6.12 4.19
CA LEU A 123 17.03 5.46 5.21
C LEU A 123 17.09 3.93 5.01
N ASP A 124 17.73 3.26 5.95
CA ASP A 124 18.02 1.84 5.88
C ASP A 124 16.79 1.04 6.31
N VAL A 125 16.34 0.13 5.45
CA VAL A 125 15.12 -0.66 5.65
C VAL A 125 15.23 -1.53 6.89
N LEU A 126 16.37 -2.19 7.10
CA LEU A 126 16.57 -3.11 8.20
C LEU A 126 16.63 -2.35 9.53
N LYS A 127 17.40 -1.25 9.59
CA LYS A 127 17.51 -0.42 10.80
C LYS A 127 16.16 0.20 11.15
N THR A 128 15.44 0.72 10.15
CA THR A 128 14.12 1.34 10.34
C THR A 128 13.09 0.32 10.83
N ALA A 129 13.06 -0.87 10.24
CA ALA A 129 12.14 -1.91 10.68
C ALA A 129 12.45 -2.41 12.09
N GLN A 130 13.73 -2.64 12.42
CA GLN A 130 14.15 -3.06 13.75
C GLN A 130 13.81 -1.99 14.80
N TRP A 131 14.07 -0.72 14.49
CA TRP A 131 13.67 0.41 15.32
C TRP A 131 12.16 0.41 15.57
N PHE A 132 11.35 0.33 14.51
CA PHE A 132 9.90 0.35 14.61
C PHE A 132 9.37 -0.84 15.42
N GLN A 133 9.94 -2.02 15.25
CA GLN A 133 9.55 -3.20 16.01
C GLN A 133 9.85 -3.08 17.51
N ASN A 134 11.03 -2.58 17.86
CA ASN A 134 11.39 -2.37 19.26
C ASN A 134 10.48 -1.32 19.90
N LEU A 135 10.15 -0.27 19.13
CA LEU A 135 9.23 0.77 19.54
C LEU A 135 7.82 0.20 19.79
N VAL A 136 7.28 -0.60 18.87
CA VAL A 136 5.99 -1.28 19.01
C VAL A 136 5.99 -2.25 20.20
N ARG A 137 7.03 -3.07 20.37
CA ARG A 137 7.14 -4.02 21.50
C ARG A 137 7.17 -3.30 22.84
N SER A 138 7.93 -2.19 22.93
CA SER A 138 8.00 -1.37 24.14
C SER A 138 6.65 -0.74 24.46
N ALA A 139 5.99 -0.12 23.49
CA ALA A 139 4.70 0.52 23.72
C ALA A 139 3.59 -0.49 24.02
N TRP A 140 3.62 -1.65 23.38
CA TRP A 140 2.66 -2.72 23.66
C TRP A 140 2.69 -3.12 25.13
N GLY A 141 3.86 -3.24 25.76
CA GLY A 141 4.00 -3.61 27.17
C GLY A 141 3.36 -2.62 28.16
N GLU A 142 3.10 -1.39 27.75
CA GLU A 142 2.47 -0.35 28.59
C GLU A 142 0.96 -0.24 28.36
N MET A 143 0.46 -0.81 27.26
CA MET A 143 -0.95 -0.77 26.92
C MET A 143 -1.76 -1.72 27.81
N PRO A 144 -2.93 -1.31 28.35
CA PRO A 144 -3.81 -2.20 29.11
C PRO A 144 -4.21 -3.46 28.35
N GLN A 145 -4.29 -3.37 27.01
CA GLN A 145 -4.66 -4.46 26.12
C GLN A 145 -3.63 -5.60 26.11
N SER A 146 -2.38 -5.35 26.54
CA SER A 146 -1.33 -6.37 26.62
C SER A 146 -1.60 -7.46 27.65
N HIS A 147 -2.46 -7.21 28.63
CA HIS A 147 -2.91 -8.21 29.61
C HIS A 147 -3.89 -9.22 29.02
N HIS A 148 -4.57 -8.87 27.93
CA HIS A 148 -5.63 -9.66 27.32
C HIS A 148 -5.22 -10.28 25.98
N TYR A 149 -4.26 -9.68 25.28
CA TYR A 149 -3.84 -10.10 23.96
C TYR A 149 -2.32 -10.27 23.89
N SER A 150 -1.89 -11.33 23.22
CA SER A 150 -0.48 -11.51 22.86
C SER A 150 -0.20 -10.85 21.51
N MET A 151 0.86 -10.04 21.44
CA MET A 151 1.33 -9.43 20.19
C MET A 151 2.73 -9.95 19.85
N LYS A 152 2.89 -10.43 18.63
CA LYS A 152 4.20 -10.81 18.08
C LYS A 152 4.53 -9.92 16.90
N ALA A 153 5.50 -9.02 17.08
CA ALA A 153 6.06 -8.24 15.98
C ALA A 153 7.05 -9.10 15.17
N ILE A 154 6.67 -9.46 13.96
CA ILE A 154 7.47 -10.26 13.01
C ILE A 154 8.03 -9.34 11.93
N PHE A 155 9.29 -9.55 11.56
CA PHE A 155 9.94 -8.81 10.47
C PHE A 155 10.11 -9.72 9.27
N THR A 156 9.73 -9.24 8.09
CA THR A 156 10.16 -9.83 6.83
C THR A 156 11.36 -9.02 6.34
N PRO A 157 12.58 -9.58 6.38
CA PRO A 157 13.76 -8.84 5.94
C PRO A 157 13.65 -8.46 4.47
N SER A 158 13.91 -7.19 4.19
CA SER A 158 14.11 -6.65 2.86
C SER A 158 15.33 -5.75 2.88
N THR A 159 16.06 -5.73 1.76
CA THR A 159 17.20 -4.84 1.57
C THR A 159 16.79 -3.49 0.95
N MET A 160 15.55 -3.37 0.43
CA MET A 160 15.10 -2.20 -0.32
C MET A 160 13.64 -1.84 0.00
N TRP A 161 13.30 -0.55 -0.16
CA TRP A 161 11.92 -0.09 -0.04
C TRP A 161 11.14 -0.48 -1.30
N ALA A 162 10.02 -1.17 -1.12
CA ALA A 162 9.12 -1.54 -2.20
C ALA A 162 8.05 -0.48 -2.43
N GLU A 163 7.76 -0.17 -3.69
CA GLU A 163 6.59 0.63 -4.04
C GLU A 163 5.30 -0.15 -3.77
N SER A 164 4.25 0.57 -3.36
CA SER A 164 2.92 0.01 -3.16
C SER A 164 1.86 0.96 -3.69
N TYR A 165 0.87 0.40 -4.38
CA TYR A 165 -0.26 1.13 -4.96
C TYR A 165 -1.55 0.96 -4.15
N ALA A 166 -1.46 0.26 -3.01
CA ALA A 166 -2.61 -0.11 -2.19
C ALA A 166 -3.42 1.11 -1.69
N VAL A 167 -2.77 2.27 -1.49
CA VAL A 167 -3.48 3.51 -1.13
C VAL A 167 -4.34 4.02 -2.29
N ALA A 168 -3.84 3.93 -3.53
CA ALA A 168 -4.60 4.30 -4.72
C ALA A 168 -5.78 3.35 -4.93
N GLU A 169 -5.57 2.05 -4.71
CA GLU A 169 -6.62 1.02 -4.77
C GLU A 169 -7.75 1.30 -3.79
N VAL A 170 -7.42 1.58 -2.52
CA VAL A 170 -8.42 1.95 -1.51
C VAL A 170 -9.19 3.21 -1.90
N LYS A 171 -8.49 4.23 -2.45
CA LYS A 171 -9.15 5.44 -2.94
C LYS A 171 -10.12 5.12 -4.09
N PHE A 172 -9.74 4.23 -5.01
CA PHE A 172 -10.60 3.79 -6.10
C PHE A 172 -11.86 3.07 -5.60
N PHE A 173 -11.72 2.04 -4.75
CA PHE A 173 -12.88 1.32 -4.22
C PHE A 173 -13.79 2.22 -3.39
N ARG A 174 -13.22 3.18 -2.64
CA ARG A 174 -14.01 4.18 -1.92
C ARG A 174 -14.76 5.12 -2.86
N HIS A 175 -14.14 5.54 -3.97
CA HIS A 175 -14.82 6.34 -4.99
C HIS A 175 -15.97 5.53 -5.61
N MET A 176 -15.76 4.26 -5.95
CA MET A 176 -16.83 3.39 -6.47
C MET A 176 -17.97 3.22 -5.47
N ALA A 177 -17.67 2.95 -4.20
CA ALA A 177 -18.68 2.79 -3.16
C ALA A 177 -19.52 4.05 -2.91
N ARG A 178 -18.97 5.25 -3.12
CA ARG A 178 -19.71 6.52 -2.97
C ARG A 178 -20.71 6.77 -4.10
N HIS A 179 -20.40 6.30 -5.30
CA HIS A 179 -21.21 6.52 -6.49
C HIS A 179 -22.13 5.33 -6.82
N ALA A 180 -21.87 4.17 -6.22
CA ALA A 180 -22.67 2.98 -6.45
C ALA A 180 -24.06 3.11 -5.79
N PRO A 181 -25.12 2.57 -6.44
CA PRO A 181 -26.41 2.41 -5.78
C PRO A 181 -26.29 1.56 -4.50
N PRO A 182 -27.13 1.79 -3.47
CA PRO A 182 -27.05 1.04 -2.20
C PRO A 182 -27.11 -0.49 -2.34
N GLU A 183 -27.78 -0.97 -3.37
CA GLU A 183 -27.98 -2.40 -3.67
C GLU A 183 -26.95 -2.99 -4.65
N ALA A 184 -25.86 -2.26 -4.93
CA ALA A 184 -24.83 -2.74 -5.84
C ALA A 184 -24.05 -3.93 -5.26
N LEU A 185 -23.89 -4.98 -6.05
CA LEU A 185 -23.29 -6.26 -5.66
C LEU A 185 -21.85 -6.44 -6.17
N HIS A 186 -21.20 -5.37 -6.63
CA HIS A 186 -19.84 -5.42 -7.15
C HIS A 186 -18.84 -6.03 -6.14
N LEU A 187 -18.90 -5.64 -4.86
CA LEU A 187 -18.07 -6.26 -3.81
C LEU A 187 -18.42 -7.72 -3.55
N LYS A 188 -19.69 -8.12 -3.77
CA LYS A 188 -20.10 -9.53 -3.63
C LYS A 188 -19.53 -10.40 -4.74
N CYS A 189 -19.42 -9.88 -5.96
CA CYS A 189 -18.68 -10.56 -7.04
C CYS A 189 -17.22 -10.79 -6.64
N LEU A 190 -16.55 -9.76 -6.12
CA LEU A 190 -15.16 -9.85 -5.71
C LEU A 190 -14.95 -10.79 -4.52
N GLN A 191 -15.86 -10.78 -3.54
CA GLN A 191 -15.87 -11.72 -2.42
C GLN A 191 -16.00 -13.17 -2.88
N LEU A 192 -16.93 -13.44 -3.81
CA LEU A 192 -17.17 -14.78 -4.34
C LEU A 192 -15.93 -15.31 -5.05
N PHE A 193 -15.36 -14.55 -5.99
CA PHE A 193 -14.15 -14.97 -6.68
C PHE A 193 -12.95 -15.07 -5.74
N ALA A 194 -12.81 -14.19 -4.75
CA ALA A 194 -11.73 -14.32 -3.77
C ALA A 194 -11.81 -15.63 -2.96
N ALA A 195 -13.01 -16.14 -2.70
CA ALA A 195 -13.21 -17.45 -2.07
C ALA A 195 -12.97 -18.61 -3.05
N VAL A 196 -13.43 -18.49 -4.30
CA VAL A 196 -13.24 -19.54 -5.31
C VAL A 196 -11.79 -19.63 -5.79
N LEU A 197 -11.02 -18.55 -5.80
CA LEU A 197 -9.61 -18.58 -6.21
C LEU A 197 -8.69 -19.27 -5.19
N GLU A 198 -9.19 -19.58 -3.99
CA GLU A 198 -8.42 -20.32 -2.99
C GLU A 198 -7.96 -21.67 -3.56
N GLY A 199 -6.65 -21.92 -3.54
CA GLY A 199 -6.00 -23.11 -4.11
C GLY A 199 -5.53 -22.98 -5.56
N THR A 200 -5.80 -21.88 -6.26
CA THR A 200 -5.33 -21.62 -7.64
C THR A 200 -4.03 -20.80 -7.67
N SER A 201 -3.36 -20.69 -8.81
CA SER A 201 -2.21 -19.79 -9.00
C SER A 201 -2.61 -18.33 -9.24
N PHE A 202 -3.91 -18.06 -9.46
CA PHE A 202 -4.41 -16.70 -9.60
C PHE A 202 -4.38 -15.96 -8.26
N SER A 203 -3.70 -14.82 -8.25
CA SER A 203 -3.70 -13.96 -7.08
C SER A 203 -5.01 -13.21 -6.95
N THR A 204 -5.44 -12.94 -5.70
CA THR A 204 -6.54 -12.01 -5.42
C THR A 204 -6.28 -10.61 -5.99
N TYR A 205 -5.01 -10.24 -6.20
CA TYR A 205 -4.62 -8.99 -6.84
C TYR A 205 -4.93 -8.95 -8.35
N THR A 206 -4.78 -10.08 -9.06
CA THR A 206 -5.15 -10.23 -10.47
C THR A 206 -6.65 -9.95 -10.65
N LEU A 207 -7.47 -10.63 -9.85
CA LEU A 207 -8.92 -10.46 -9.85
C LEU A 207 -9.32 -9.04 -9.47
N LYS A 208 -8.68 -8.47 -8.45
CA LYS A 208 -8.90 -7.08 -8.06
C LYS A 208 -8.64 -6.12 -9.23
N THR A 209 -7.56 -6.33 -9.98
CA THR A 209 -7.23 -5.49 -11.14
C THR A 209 -8.28 -5.62 -12.26
N VAL A 210 -8.72 -6.85 -12.57
CA VAL A 210 -9.82 -7.10 -13.51
C VAL A 210 -11.10 -6.37 -13.06
N MET A 211 -11.43 -6.50 -11.78
CA MET A 211 -12.61 -5.85 -11.19
C MET A 211 -12.54 -4.32 -11.32
N MET A 212 -11.36 -3.73 -11.11
CA MET A 212 -11.17 -2.28 -11.25
C MET A 212 -11.40 -1.81 -12.69
N HIS A 213 -10.88 -2.53 -13.68
CA HIS A 213 -11.12 -2.24 -15.10
C HIS A 213 -12.61 -2.34 -15.46
N LEU A 214 -13.30 -3.39 -14.99
CA LEU A 214 -14.73 -3.56 -15.23
C LEU A 214 -15.56 -2.48 -14.53
N LEU A 215 -15.23 -2.11 -13.29
CA LEU A 215 -15.92 -1.02 -12.58
C LEU A 215 -15.72 0.34 -13.26
N ASN A 216 -14.60 0.52 -13.95
CA ASN A 216 -14.30 1.74 -14.67
C ASN A 216 -14.98 1.85 -16.05
N SER A 217 -15.45 0.72 -16.59
CA SER A 217 -16.03 0.65 -17.95
C SER A 217 -17.53 0.32 -17.96
N VAL A 218 -18.03 -0.34 -16.92
CA VAL A 218 -19.43 -0.73 -16.77
C VAL A 218 -20.14 0.24 -15.80
N PRO A 219 -21.25 0.87 -16.21
CA PRO A 219 -22.04 1.73 -15.31
C PRO A 219 -22.42 1.03 -14.00
N LEU A 220 -22.33 1.74 -12.87
CA LEU A 220 -22.49 1.17 -11.53
C LEU A 220 -23.90 0.58 -11.29
N GLU A 221 -24.91 1.08 -11.98
CA GLU A 221 -26.30 0.59 -11.93
C GLU A 221 -26.43 -0.85 -12.43
N ARG A 222 -25.50 -1.27 -13.31
CA ARG A 222 -25.48 -2.62 -13.89
C ARG A 222 -24.88 -3.67 -12.95
N TRP A 223 -24.35 -3.25 -11.81
CA TRP A 223 -23.88 -4.15 -10.76
C TRP A 223 -25.02 -4.54 -9.80
N SER A 224 -26.22 -4.75 -10.33
CA SER A 224 -27.42 -5.05 -9.56
C SER A 224 -27.64 -6.55 -9.37
N ARG A 225 -28.54 -6.92 -8.45
CA ARG A 225 -28.98 -8.32 -8.26
C ARG A 225 -29.49 -8.99 -9.53
N ARG A 226 -30.13 -8.24 -10.43
CA ARG A 226 -30.71 -8.79 -11.67
C ARG A 226 -29.65 -9.20 -12.68
N GLU A 227 -28.55 -8.44 -12.74
CA GLU A 227 -27.44 -8.70 -13.66
C GLU A 227 -26.28 -9.44 -12.99
N PHE A 228 -26.44 -9.91 -11.74
CA PHE A 228 -25.36 -10.49 -10.94
C PHE A 228 -24.61 -11.63 -11.66
N LEU A 229 -25.32 -12.61 -12.19
CA LEU A 229 -24.71 -13.73 -12.93
C LEU A 229 -24.00 -13.25 -14.20
N VAL A 230 -24.56 -12.27 -14.90
CA VAL A 230 -23.92 -11.65 -16.08
C VAL A 230 -22.64 -10.93 -15.66
N ARG A 231 -22.61 -10.25 -14.52
CA ARG A 231 -21.40 -9.60 -14.00
C ARG A 231 -20.31 -10.63 -13.65
N LEU A 232 -20.68 -11.79 -13.10
CA LEU A 232 -19.71 -12.88 -12.87
C LEU A 232 -19.14 -13.40 -14.19
N GLN A 233 -19.99 -13.57 -15.21
CA GLN A 233 -19.55 -13.98 -16.54
C GLN A 233 -18.65 -12.93 -17.20
N ASP A 234 -18.95 -11.64 -17.06
CA ASP A 234 -18.11 -10.56 -17.57
C ASP A 234 -16.72 -10.57 -16.93
N ILE A 235 -16.63 -10.86 -15.62
CA ILE A 235 -15.34 -11.01 -14.92
C ILE A 235 -14.53 -12.17 -15.49
N LEU A 236 -15.15 -13.35 -15.65
CA LEU A 236 -14.47 -14.51 -16.25
C LEU A 236 -14.06 -14.25 -17.70
N SER A 237 -14.94 -13.64 -18.49
CA SER A 237 -14.69 -13.35 -19.90
C SER A 237 -13.56 -12.34 -20.08
N TYR A 238 -13.51 -11.31 -19.21
CA TYR A 238 -12.42 -10.34 -19.21
C TYR A 238 -11.10 -10.99 -18.81
N LEU A 239 -11.09 -11.84 -17.77
CA LEU A 239 -9.90 -12.57 -17.36
C LEU A 239 -9.41 -13.52 -18.46
N HIS A 240 -10.31 -14.24 -19.13
CA HIS A 240 -9.98 -15.11 -20.26
C HIS A 240 -9.31 -14.32 -21.38
N GLY A 241 -9.90 -13.19 -21.81
CA GLY A 241 -9.30 -12.33 -22.83
C GLY A 241 -7.90 -11.85 -22.43
N CYS A 242 -7.70 -11.48 -21.16
CA CYS A 242 -6.38 -11.11 -20.65
C CYS A 242 -5.37 -12.27 -20.74
N LEU A 243 -5.81 -13.51 -20.51
CA LEU A 243 -4.96 -14.69 -20.62
C LEU A 243 -4.64 -15.03 -22.07
N GLU A 244 -5.60 -14.92 -22.99
CA GLU A 244 -5.38 -15.11 -24.43
C GLU A 244 -4.37 -14.10 -24.97
N GLU A 245 -4.54 -12.83 -24.61
CA GLU A 245 -3.63 -11.74 -25.01
C GLU A 245 -2.33 -11.73 -24.20
N LYS A 246 -2.23 -12.55 -23.14
CA LYS A 246 -1.12 -12.54 -22.17
C LYS A 246 -0.87 -11.15 -21.60
N ARG A 247 -1.93 -10.38 -21.46
CA ARG A 247 -1.90 -8.96 -21.10
C ARG A 247 -2.99 -8.63 -20.10
N LEU A 248 -2.58 -8.15 -18.94
CA LEU A 248 -3.44 -7.50 -17.97
C LEU A 248 -2.74 -6.23 -17.51
N ASP A 249 -3.18 -5.08 -17.98
CA ASP A 249 -2.53 -3.82 -17.62
C ASP A 249 -2.86 -3.39 -16.19
N HIS A 250 -1.87 -2.87 -15.48
CA HIS A 250 -2.03 -2.33 -14.14
C HIS A 250 -2.95 -1.11 -14.18
N PHE A 251 -3.98 -1.10 -13.34
CA PHE A 251 -5.08 -0.15 -13.44
C PHE A 251 -4.67 1.34 -13.41
N PHE A 252 -3.65 1.71 -12.63
CA PHE A 252 -3.27 3.12 -12.42
C PHE A 252 -2.23 3.70 -13.39
N PHE A 253 -1.62 2.90 -14.27
CA PHE A 253 -0.52 3.36 -15.13
C PHE A 253 -0.98 3.48 -16.59
N GLY A 254 -0.87 4.68 -17.15
CA GLY A 254 -1.29 4.95 -18.53
C GLY A 254 -2.79 4.77 -18.77
N ASN A 255 -3.60 4.73 -17.72
CA ASN A 255 -5.05 4.63 -17.82
C ASN A 255 -5.65 6.02 -18.01
N GLU A 256 -6.05 6.32 -19.24
CA GLU A 256 -6.66 7.61 -19.62
C GLU A 256 -8.09 7.78 -19.06
N ASN A 257 -8.74 6.67 -18.68
CA ASN A 257 -10.12 6.67 -18.19
C ASN A 257 -10.20 6.75 -16.66
N MET A 258 -9.16 7.24 -15.98
CA MET A 258 -9.16 7.35 -14.53
C MET A 258 -10.23 8.35 -14.04
N PRO A 259 -11.03 8.01 -13.00
CA PRO A 259 -11.98 8.95 -12.42
C PRO A 259 -11.29 10.24 -11.92
N GLU A 260 -11.86 11.40 -12.25
CA GLU A 260 -11.27 12.72 -11.97
C GLU A 260 -10.99 12.97 -10.46
N ASP A 261 -11.79 12.36 -9.58
CA ASP A 261 -11.62 12.45 -8.12
C ASP A 261 -10.34 11.76 -7.60
N ILE A 262 -9.74 10.87 -8.40
CA ILE A 262 -8.58 10.09 -8.00
C ILE A 262 -7.31 10.80 -8.47
N ILE A 263 -6.78 11.65 -7.61
CA ILE A 263 -5.52 12.34 -7.86
C ILE A 263 -4.36 11.35 -7.80
N LEU A 264 -3.76 11.08 -8.96
CA LEU A 264 -2.53 10.32 -9.13
C LEU A 264 -1.35 11.26 -9.39
N PRO A 265 -0.12 10.88 -9.00
CA PRO A 265 1.09 11.60 -9.40
C PRO A 265 1.18 11.71 -10.94
N PRO A 266 1.64 12.84 -11.52
CA PRO A 266 1.68 13.04 -12.97
C PRO A 266 2.42 11.92 -13.72
N ALA A 267 3.49 11.39 -13.12
CA ALA A 267 4.28 10.30 -13.69
C ALA A 267 3.48 9.02 -13.96
N PHE A 268 2.34 8.80 -13.29
CA PHE A 268 1.51 7.60 -13.44
C PHE A 268 0.61 7.73 -14.66
N GLN A 269 0.12 8.95 -14.92
CA GLN A 269 -0.75 9.26 -16.06
C GLN A 269 0.03 9.18 -17.37
N THR A 270 1.29 9.64 -17.37
CA THR A 270 2.17 9.62 -18.55
C THR A 270 2.99 8.35 -18.70
N ALA A 271 2.85 7.38 -17.79
CA ALA A 271 3.60 6.13 -17.86
C ALA A 271 3.02 5.20 -18.93
N GLU A 272 3.87 4.40 -19.55
CA GLU A 272 3.41 3.28 -20.37
C GLU A 272 2.63 2.27 -19.51
N PRO A 273 1.54 1.67 -20.05
CA PRO A 273 0.78 0.66 -19.33
C PRO A 273 1.64 -0.53 -18.92
N ILE A 274 1.55 -0.90 -17.65
CA ILE A 274 2.35 -1.98 -17.05
C ILE A 274 1.59 -3.30 -17.15
N ASN A 275 2.08 -4.23 -17.97
CA ASN A 275 1.47 -5.56 -18.08
C ASN A 275 1.84 -6.45 -16.86
N LEU A 276 0.85 -6.79 -16.03
CA LEU A 276 0.97 -7.72 -14.91
C LEU A 276 1.21 -9.17 -15.36
N PHE A 277 0.79 -9.52 -16.57
CA PHE A 277 0.99 -10.83 -17.19
C PHE A 277 2.26 -10.91 -18.04
N LYS A 278 3.20 -9.97 -17.88
CA LYS A 278 4.49 -9.97 -18.60
C LYS A 278 5.21 -11.32 -18.54
N ARG A 279 5.12 -12.05 -17.43
CA ARG A 279 5.69 -13.40 -17.31
C ARG A 279 5.08 -14.39 -18.30
N LEU A 280 3.77 -14.34 -18.53
CA LEU A 280 3.06 -15.27 -19.43
C LEU A 280 3.46 -15.07 -20.89
N VAL A 281 3.97 -13.88 -21.25
CA VAL A 281 4.53 -13.59 -22.57
C VAL A 281 5.79 -14.42 -22.84
N HIS A 282 6.62 -14.62 -21.82
CA HIS A 282 7.94 -15.27 -21.95
C HIS A 282 7.99 -16.72 -21.46
N ASP A 283 6.98 -17.17 -20.71
CA ASP A 283 6.92 -18.50 -20.10
C ASP A 283 5.67 -19.26 -20.61
N PRO A 284 5.78 -20.02 -21.72
CA PRO A 284 4.67 -20.77 -22.29
C PRO A 284 4.10 -21.83 -21.35
N VAL A 285 4.92 -22.37 -20.45
CA VAL A 285 4.48 -23.39 -19.47
C VAL A 285 3.62 -22.73 -18.40
N ALA A 286 4.03 -21.57 -17.88
CA ALA A 286 3.19 -20.80 -16.96
C ALA A 286 1.90 -20.32 -17.62
N HIS A 287 1.93 -19.94 -18.90
CA HIS A 287 0.73 -19.58 -19.65
C HIS A 287 -0.23 -20.76 -19.80
N ALA A 288 0.25 -21.93 -20.26
CA ALA A 288 -0.57 -23.13 -20.38
C ALA A 288 -1.16 -23.57 -19.04
N LYS A 289 -0.38 -23.47 -17.95
CA LYS A 289 -0.87 -23.72 -16.59
C LYS A 289 -1.98 -22.74 -16.19
N ALA A 290 -1.80 -21.44 -16.44
CA ALA A 290 -2.81 -20.44 -16.13
C ALA A 290 -4.11 -20.63 -16.94
N MET A 291 -4.01 -21.03 -18.21
CA MET A 291 -5.17 -21.39 -19.02
C MET A 291 -5.90 -22.61 -18.45
N HIS A 292 -5.17 -23.67 -18.08
CA HIS A 292 -5.77 -24.86 -17.49
C HIS A 292 -6.48 -24.58 -16.16
N GLU A 293 -5.84 -23.81 -15.27
CA GLU A 293 -6.47 -23.41 -14.00
C GLU A 293 -7.67 -22.47 -14.21
N PHE A 294 -7.71 -21.71 -15.31
CA PHE A 294 -8.88 -20.92 -15.68
C PHE A 294 -10.06 -21.82 -16.09
N ASP A 295 -9.80 -22.87 -16.87
CA ASP A 295 -10.84 -23.86 -17.22
C ASP A 295 -11.41 -24.51 -15.96
N GLU A 296 -10.56 -24.92 -15.01
CA GLU A 296 -11.01 -25.45 -13.72
C GLU A 296 -11.81 -24.41 -12.89
N LEU A 297 -11.44 -23.13 -12.97
CA LEU A 297 -12.16 -22.05 -12.30
C LEU A 297 -13.58 -21.87 -12.85
N GLN A 298 -13.76 -22.04 -14.16
CA GLN A 298 -15.07 -21.91 -14.81
C GLN A 298 -16.04 -23.03 -14.40
N ASP A 299 -15.51 -24.19 -14.02
CA ASP A 299 -16.30 -25.36 -13.61
C ASP A 299 -16.70 -25.35 -12.11
N ARG A 300 -16.19 -24.41 -11.30
CA ARG A 300 -16.44 -24.29 -9.85
C ARG A 300 -17.64 -23.42 -9.51
#